data_AF-A0A3D0WXD9-F1
#
_entry.id   AF-A0A3D0WXD9-F1
#
_cell.length_a   1.000
_cell.length_b   1.000
_cell.length_c   1.000
_cell.angle_alpha   90.00
_cell.angle_beta   90.00
_cell.angle_gamma   90.00
#
_symmetry.space_group_name_H-M   'P 1'
#
loop_
_entity.id
_entity.type
_entity.pdbx_description
1 polymer ?
#
loop_
_entity_poly.entity_id
_entity_poly.type
_entity_poly.pdbx_seq_one_letter_code
_entity_poly.pdbx_strand_id
1 'polypeptide(L)'
;MLTSPFEAITTNETKVKASHITALRTAVNTVRNYYGLAPVSWSEEITAGRTEMKNWPLHILEIRTAVEPVIAVINQYSTDSGFAVPEPDWEELGTGRPRAAVMNQLAELILSL
;
A
#
# COMPACT_ATOMS: atom_id res chain seq x y z
N MET A 1 16.87 6.57 -12.80
CA MET A 1 15.87 6.21 -11.78
C MET A 1 14.54 6.82 -12.21
N LEU A 2 13.47 6.03 -12.30
CA LEU A 2 12.14 6.58 -12.51
C LEU A 2 11.72 7.32 -11.23
N THR A 3 11.14 8.50 -11.38
CA THR A 3 10.58 9.26 -10.25
C THR A 3 9.40 8.47 -9.67
N SER A 4 9.33 8.36 -8.34
CA SER A 4 8.18 7.75 -7.67
C SER A 4 6.88 8.45 -8.09
N PRO A 5 5.81 7.71 -8.42
CA PRO A 5 4.50 8.29 -8.69
C PRO A 5 3.78 8.74 -7.41
N PHE A 6 4.32 8.41 -6.23
CA PHE A 6 3.74 8.78 -4.94
C PHE A 6 4.26 10.14 -4.48
N GLU A 7 3.37 10.97 -3.93
CA GLU A 7 3.76 12.18 -3.19
C GLU A 7 4.63 11.78 -2.00
N ALA A 8 5.78 12.45 -1.80
CA ALA A 8 6.67 12.16 -0.68
C ALA A 8 6.02 12.51 0.66
N ILE A 9 6.09 11.59 1.62
CA ILE A 9 5.54 11.76 2.97
C ILE A 9 6.69 11.74 3.98
N THR A 10 7.11 12.91 4.45
CA THR A 10 8.15 13.02 5.47
C THR A 10 7.55 12.92 6.87
N THR A 11 8.11 12.04 7.70
CA THR A 11 7.67 11.84 9.10
C THR A 11 7.69 13.16 9.86
N ASN A 12 6.61 13.43 10.62
CA ASN A 12 6.40 14.65 11.40
C ASN A 12 6.27 15.96 10.60
N GLU A 13 6.44 15.95 9.28
CA GLU A 13 6.30 17.14 8.43
C GLU A 13 5.05 17.06 7.55
N THR A 14 4.92 15.97 6.77
CA THR A 14 3.79 15.78 5.87
C THR A 14 2.62 15.16 6.62
N LYS A 15 1.47 15.84 6.61
CA LYS A 15 0.21 15.25 7.06
C LYS A 15 -0.29 14.28 6.00
N VAL A 16 -0.54 13.04 6.41
CA VAL A 16 -1.17 12.04 5.56
C VAL A 16 -2.61 12.46 5.24
N LYS A 17 -2.99 12.35 3.96
CA LYS A 17 -4.29 12.77 3.41
C LYS A 17 -4.98 11.59 2.74
N ALA A 18 -6.28 11.76 2.47
CA ALA A 18 -7.08 10.83 1.67
C ALA A 18 -6.38 10.47 0.34
N SER A 19 -5.79 11.46 -0.33
CA SER A 19 -5.11 11.30 -1.61
C SER A 19 -3.95 10.31 -1.57
N HIS A 20 -3.23 10.20 -0.44
CA HIS A 20 -2.13 9.25 -0.27
C HIS A 20 -2.65 7.82 -0.26
N ILE A 21 -3.72 7.57 0.49
CA ILE A 21 -4.33 6.23 0.59
C ILE A 21 -4.96 5.83 -0.74
N THR A 22 -5.66 6.76 -1.41
CA THR A 22 -6.23 6.48 -2.73
C THR A 22 -5.16 6.18 -3.76
N ALA A 23 -4.01 6.88 -3.73
CA ALA A 23 -2.90 6.60 -4.63
C ALA A 23 -2.33 5.19 -4.42
N LEU A 24 -2.16 4.75 -3.16
CA LEU A 24 -1.73 3.39 -2.84
C LEU A 24 -2.75 2.34 -3.34
N ARG A 25 -4.05 2.55 -3.09
CA ARG A 25 -5.13 1.68 -3.59
C ARG A 25 -5.12 1.57 -5.12
N THR A 26 -4.97 2.69 -5.83
CA THR A 26 -4.86 2.69 -7.29
C THR A 26 -3.64 1.89 -7.75
N ALA A 27 -2.47 2.13 -7.16
CA ALA A 27 -1.25 1.45 -7.53
C ALA A 27 -1.32 -0.07 -7.28
N VAL A 28 -1.91 -0.50 -6.16
CA VAL A 28 -2.16 -1.94 -5.92
C VAL A 28 -3.05 -2.54 -7.00
N ASN A 29 -4.14 -1.88 -7.39
CA ASN A 29 -4.98 -2.40 -8.48
C ASN A 29 -4.27 -2.41 -9.83
N THR A 30 -3.36 -1.46 -10.10
CA THR A 30 -2.49 -1.49 -11.28
C THR A 30 -1.56 -2.71 -11.27
N VAL A 31 -0.86 -2.95 -10.16
CA VAL A 31 0.06 -4.09 -10.02
C VAL A 31 -0.71 -5.42 -10.09
N ARG A 32 -1.86 -5.53 -9.44
CA ARG A 32 -2.71 -6.72 -9.52
C ARG A 32 -3.10 -7.04 -10.96
N ASN A 33 -3.56 -6.03 -11.71
CA ASN A 33 -3.92 -6.20 -13.12
C ASN A 33 -2.70 -6.64 -13.96
N TYR A 34 -1.53 -6.05 -13.73
CA TYR A 34 -0.29 -6.43 -14.41
C TYR A 34 0.03 -7.93 -14.25
N TYR A 35 -0.16 -8.47 -13.04
CA TYR A 35 0.02 -9.90 -12.74
C TYR A 35 -1.21 -10.78 -13.02
N GLY A 36 -2.22 -10.25 -13.73
CA GLY A 36 -3.41 -11.01 -14.13
C GLY A 36 -4.42 -11.28 -13.00
N LEU A 37 -4.28 -10.61 -11.86
CA LEU A 37 -5.22 -10.68 -10.74
C LEU A 37 -6.36 -9.67 -10.93
N ALA A 38 -7.57 -10.05 -10.54
CA ALA A 38 -8.70 -9.14 -10.53
C ALA A 38 -8.43 -7.94 -9.58
N PRO A 39 -8.84 -6.71 -9.95
CA PRO A 39 -8.72 -5.55 -9.07
C PRO A 39 -9.54 -5.76 -7.80
N VAL A 40 -9.08 -5.18 -6.69
CA VAL A 40 -9.83 -5.17 -5.44
C VAL A 40 -10.96 -4.14 -5.51
N SER A 41 -12.14 -4.57 -5.10
CA SER A 41 -13.25 -3.68 -4.73
C SER A 41 -13.06 -3.27 -3.27
N TRP A 42 -12.70 -2.01 -3.06
CA TRP A 42 -12.46 -1.45 -1.72
C TRP A 42 -13.78 -1.31 -0.94
N SER A 43 -13.74 -1.47 0.39
CA SER A 43 -14.95 -1.42 1.23
C SER A 43 -15.68 -0.07 1.20
N GLU A 44 -14.95 1.03 1.01
CA GLU A 44 -15.52 2.37 0.85
C GLU A 44 -14.65 3.27 -0.03
N GLU A 45 -15.29 4.29 -0.60
CA GLU A 45 -14.60 5.41 -1.25
C GLU A 45 -14.03 6.37 -0.20
N ILE A 46 -12.76 6.73 -0.33
CA ILE A 46 -12.10 7.66 0.59
C ILE A 46 -12.19 9.06 0.02
N THR A 47 -13.08 9.88 0.60
CA THR A 47 -13.30 11.27 0.17
C THR A 47 -12.88 12.24 1.28
N ALA A 48 -12.04 13.22 0.92
CA ALA A 48 -11.61 14.26 1.85
C ALA A 48 -12.80 15.04 2.44
N GLY A 49 -12.81 15.24 3.76
CA GLY A 49 -13.91 15.91 4.47
C GLY A 49 -15.15 15.06 4.71
N ARG A 50 -15.21 13.82 4.20
CA ARG A 50 -16.33 12.89 4.40
C ARG A 50 -15.92 11.62 5.13
N THR A 51 -14.86 10.96 4.66
CA THR A 51 -14.39 9.70 5.26
C THR A 51 -13.65 9.99 6.57
N GLU A 52 -14.00 9.26 7.61
CA GLU A 52 -13.46 9.52 8.95
C GLU A 52 -11.99 9.08 9.05
N MET A 53 -11.13 9.99 9.50
CA MET A 53 -9.70 9.69 9.66
C MET A 53 -9.44 8.50 10.57
N LYS A 54 -10.32 8.24 11.56
CA LYS A 54 -10.17 7.12 12.49
C LYS A 54 -10.21 5.73 11.81
N ASN A 55 -10.76 5.65 10.60
CA ASN A 55 -10.83 4.41 9.82
C ASN A 55 -9.54 4.12 9.04
N TRP A 56 -8.53 5.01 9.09
CA TRP A 56 -7.27 4.80 8.37
C TRP A 56 -6.60 3.44 8.63
N PRO A 57 -6.64 2.82 9.83
CA PRO A 57 -6.04 1.51 10.05
C PRO A 57 -6.74 0.43 9.20
N LEU A 58 -8.07 0.51 9.05
CA LEU A 58 -8.85 -0.42 8.23
C LEU A 58 -8.42 -0.34 6.76
N HIS A 59 -8.28 0.89 6.24
CA HIS A 59 -7.82 1.07 4.85
C HIS A 59 -6.42 0.53 4.61
N ILE A 60 -5.52 0.65 5.59
CA ILE A 60 -4.18 0.07 5.48
C ILE A 60 -4.23 -1.45 5.50
N LEU A 61 -5.03 -2.06 6.37
CA LEU A 61 -5.18 -3.51 6.41
C LEU A 61 -5.72 -4.04 5.09
N GLU A 62 -6.70 -3.37 4.48
CA GLU A 62 -7.19 -3.74 3.14
C GLU A 62 -6.07 -3.71 2.09
N ILE A 63 -5.21 -2.69 2.10
CA ILE A 63 -4.09 -2.57 1.15
C ILE A 63 -3.07 -3.69 1.39
N ARG A 64 -2.72 -3.98 2.66
CA ARG A 64 -1.80 -5.08 3.02
C ARG A 64 -2.32 -6.42 2.53
N THR A 65 -3.57 -6.74 2.82
CA THR A 65 -4.21 -7.98 2.33
C THR A 65 -4.30 -8.00 0.80
N ALA A 66 -4.50 -6.85 0.15
CA ALA A 66 -4.59 -6.78 -1.31
C ALA A 66 -3.27 -7.06 -2.04
N VAL A 67 -2.11 -6.84 -1.41
CA VAL A 67 -0.80 -7.12 -2.01
C VAL A 67 -0.32 -8.56 -1.79
N GLU A 68 -0.82 -9.27 -0.78
CA GLU A 68 -0.42 -10.66 -0.48
C GLU A 68 -0.55 -11.60 -1.70
N PRO A 69 -1.66 -11.60 -2.48
CA PRO A 69 -1.77 -12.45 -3.67
C PRO A 69 -0.77 -12.07 -4.78
N VAL A 70 -0.38 -10.80 -4.88
CA VAL A 70 0.64 -10.37 -5.84
C VAL A 70 1.99 -10.99 -5.48
N ILE A 71 2.39 -10.86 -4.22
CA ILE A 71 3.62 -11.44 -3.68
C ILE A 71 3.64 -12.96 -3.92
N ALA A 72 2.51 -13.63 -3.64
CA ALA A 72 2.38 -15.06 -3.88
C ALA A 72 2.57 -15.44 -5.36
N VAL A 73 1.99 -14.68 -6.29
CA VAL A 73 2.17 -14.91 -7.73
C VAL A 73 3.63 -14.73 -8.15
N ILE A 74 4.30 -13.67 -7.69
CA ILE A 74 5.72 -13.42 -8.01
C ILE A 74 6.58 -14.58 -7.48
N ASN A 75 6.35 -15.00 -6.25
CA ASN A 75 7.14 -16.04 -5.58
C ASN A 75 6.88 -17.46 -6.11
N GLN A 76 5.84 -17.68 -6.93
CA GLN A 76 5.66 -18.95 -7.64
C GLN A 76 6.73 -19.18 -8.71
N TYR A 77 7.35 -18.12 -9.24
CA TYR A 77 8.37 -18.22 -10.28
C TYR A 77 9.77 -18.56 -9.74
N SER A 78 10.06 -18.18 -8.49
CA SER A 78 11.26 -18.60 -7.77
C SER A 78 11.07 -18.38 -6.28
N THR A 79 11.47 -19.36 -5.48
CA THR A 79 11.53 -19.26 -4.02
C THR A 79 12.93 -18.94 -3.52
N ASP A 80 13.89 -18.72 -4.43
CA ASP A 80 15.24 -18.32 -4.05
C ASP A 80 15.20 -16.92 -3.46
N SER A 81 15.76 -16.75 -2.25
CA SER A 81 15.74 -15.48 -1.51
C SER A 81 16.32 -14.28 -2.25
N GLY A 82 17.13 -14.49 -3.30
CA GLY A 82 17.64 -13.40 -4.16
C GLY A 82 16.66 -12.86 -5.19
N PHE A 83 15.55 -13.58 -5.43
CA PHE A 83 14.54 -13.24 -6.44
C PHE A 83 13.11 -13.22 -5.89
N ALA A 84 12.86 -13.90 -4.77
CA ALA A 84 11.59 -13.86 -4.09
C ALA A 84 11.36 -12.50 -3.41
N VAL A 85 10.13 -12.02 -3.46
CA VAL A 85 9.67 -10.91 -2.63
C VAL A 85 9.55 -11.42 -1.20
N PRO A 86 10.32 -10.88 -0.23
CA PRO A 86 10.25 -11.34 1.15
C PRO A 86 8.89 -11.03 1.77
N GLU A 87 8.52 -11.81 2.79
CA GLU A 87 7.34 -11.49 3.60
C GLU A 87 7.50 -10.09 4.22
N PRO A 88 6.54 -9.17 4.03
CA PRO A 88 6.68 -7.81 4.56
C PRO A 88 6.64 -7.79 6.09
N ASP A 89 7.67 -7.22 6.71
CA ASP A 89 7.69 -6.92 8.15
C ASP A 89 6.88 -5.64 8.42
N TRP A 90 5.56 -5.80 8.49
CA TRP A 90 4.62 -4.70 8.53
C TRP A 90 4.81 -3.73 9.72
N GLU A 91 4.99 -2.44 9.41
CA GLU A 91 5.02 -1.36 10.39
C GLU A 91 3.77 -1.39 11.27
N GLU A 92 3.94 -1.17 12.57
CA GLU A 92 2.80 -1.08 13.48
C GLU A 92 1.90 0.11 13.10
N LEU A 93 0.59 -0.08 13.11
CA LEU A 93 -0.35 1.01 12.80
C LEU A 93 -0.34 2.08 13.91
N GLY A 94 -0.18 1.66 15.16
CA GLY A 94 -0.31 2.54 16.32
C GLY A 94 -1.75 3.06 16.50
N THR A 95 -1.92 4.04 17.39
CA THR A 95 -3.20 4.70 17.67
C THR A 95 -3.16 6.17 17.28
N GLY A 96 -4.29 6.75 16.89
CA GLY A 96 -4.39 8.17 16.54
C GLY A 96 -4.18 8.45 15.05
N ARG A 97 -3.30 9.39 14.71
CA ARG A 97 -3.14 9.90 13.34
C ARG A 97 -2.44 8.88 12.42
N PRO A 98 -2.75 8.87 11.10
CA PRO A 98 -2.03 8.02 10.16
C PRO A 98 -0.52 8.31 10.17
N ARG A 99 0.27 7.24 10.12
CA ARG A 99 1.73 7.30 10.20
C ARG A 99 2.37 7.37 8.81
N ALA A 100 3.31 8.29 8.62
CA ALA A 100 4.09 8.40 7.40
C ALA A 100 4.89 7.11 7.10
N ALA A 101 5.50 6.50 8.13
CA ALA A 101 6.24 5.25 8.01
C ALA A 101 5.41 4.11 7.38
N VAL A 102 4.15 3.96 7.81
CA VAL A 102 3.24 2.94 7.25
C VAL A 102 2.94 3.19 5.77
N MET A 103 2.72 4.46 5.39
CA MET A 103 2.46 4.83 4.00
C MET A 103 3.70 4.62 3.12
N ASN A 104 4.88 4.99 3.63
CA ASN A 104 6.15 4.84 2.92
C ASN A 104 6.50 3.37 2.73
N GLN A 105 6.33 2.52 3.75
CA GLN A 105 6.54 1.08 3.62
C GLN A 105 5.67 0.47 2.51
N LEU A 106 4.39 0.85 2.43
CA LEU A 106 3.52 0.37 1.36
C LEU A 106 3.94 0.89 -0.01
N ALA A 107 4.31 2.17 -0.12
CA ALA A 107 4.80 2.75 -1.36
C ALA A 107 6.08 2.06 -1.85
N GLU A 108 7.04 1.82 -0.96
CA GLU A 108 8.30 1.14 -1.24
C GLU A 108 8.08 -0.30 -1.68
N LEU A 109 7.22 -1.03 -0.96
CA LEU A 109 6.82 -2.38 -1.35
C LEU A 109 6.22 -2.37 -2.76
N ILE A 110 5.20 -1.54 -3.02
CA ILE A 110 4.53 -1.51 -4.33
C ILE A 110 5.49 -1.15 -5.47
N LEU A 111 6.50 -0.30 -5.23
CA LEU A 111 7.52 0.05 -6.23
C LEU A 111 8.52 -1.07 -6.52
N SER A 112 8.60 -2.07 -5.63
CA SER A 112 9.45 -3.25 -5.80
C SER A 112 8.75 -4.42 -6.51
N LEU A 113 7.42 -4.33 -6.71
CA LEU A 113 6.59 -5.36 -7.35
C LEU A 113 6.53 -5.23 -8.87
#